data_AF-A0AAW6UME3-F1
#
_entry.id   AF-A0AAW6UME3-F1
#
_cell.length_a   1.000
_cell.length_b   1.000
_cell.length_c   1.000
_cell.angle_alpha   90.00
_cell.angle_beta   90.00
_cell.angle_gamma   90.00
#
_symmetry.space_group_name_H-M   'P 1'
#
loop_
_entity.id
_entity.type
_entity.pdbx_description
1 polymer ?
#
loop_
_entity_poly.entity_id
_entity_poly.type
_entity_poly.pdbx_seq_one_letter_code
_entity_poly.pdbx_strand_id
1 'polypeptide(L)'
;MQLHDFGFVNYAVLFGYLAAMLLVGVYFSKRQKTADDYFRAGGRVPGWAAGVSVFATTLSSITFMSIPAKAYTSDWTFIIGQYLAIAILPLVFYFYIPFFRKLKITSAYEYLEARFDIRSRLFASLSFMLFHIGRIAIITYLTVLALRPFIGIDPIILVVLISLLCIIYTWMGGIEGVIWTDVIQGLLLSGGAVLIFIMICFKVDGGISEIFTTTAQADKFFPDAQLRWSWTDSTIPVLMIGFLFANIQQFTASQDVVQRYIVTDSIEQTKRTLITNAKLVAIIPIFFFAIGSALFVYYKQNPSLLPEGFNTGGILPLFIVTEMPVGISGLIIAAIFAAAQSSISSSLNSISSCFNSDIYIRLSKVEQCSEQKMKVARLVIIIAGVFSSLATIWLVLSDESEIWDAFNSLIGLMGGPMTGLFMLGIFVKRANAGSAVAGIIVSIIAVLAARYGSDLNFFFYGVIGAMSVVIIGTITAPFFSAAKQISLDDSEISRNS
;
A
#
# COMPACT_ATOMS: atom_id res chain seq x y z
N MET A 1 -9.25 24.56 24.82
CA MET A 1 -9.77 24.72 23.45
C MET A 1 -11.16 24.07 23.40
N GLN A 2 -12.24 24.83 23.24
CA GLN A 2 -13.56 24.24 22.99
C GLN A 2 -13.54 23.73 21.55
N LEU A 3 -13.47 22.40 21.37
CA LEU A 3 -13.71 21.79 20.07
C LEU A 3 -15.17 22.06 19.71
N HIS A 4 -15.40 22.94 18.74
CA HIS A 4 -16.71 23.07 18.13
C HIS A 4 -17.09 21.72 17.51
N ASP A 5 -18.37 21.35 17.61
CA ASP A 5 -18.92 20.19 16.91
C ASP A 5 -18.49 20.24 15.43
N PHE A 6 -18.11 19.09 14.85
CA PHE A 6 -17.63 18.99 13.46
C PHE A 6 -18.62 19.64 12.49
N GLY A 7 -19.90 19.65 12.85
CA GLY A 7 -20.91 20.50 12.23
C GLY A 7 -21.57 19.84 11.04
N PHE A 8 -22.86 20.13 10.88
CA PHE A 8 -23.73 19.46 9.92
C PHE A 8 -23.20 19.47 8.47
N VAL A 9 -22.66 20.61 8.01
CA VAL A 9 -22.15 20.75 6.64
C VAL A 9 -20.95 19.85 6.39
N ASN A 10 -20.02 19.77 7.35
CA ASN A 10 -18.85 18.91 7.22
C ASN A 10 -19.25 17.42 7.22
N TYR A 11 -20.21 17.04 8.06
CA TYR A 11 -20.80 15.70 8.02
C TYR A 11 -21.50 15.40 6.69
N ALA A 12 -22.29 16.33 6.16
CA ALA A 12 -22.99 16.16 4.89
C ALA A 12 -22.01 15.90 3.74
N VAL A 13 -20.87 16.58 3.71
CA VAL A 13 -19.80 16.33 2.72
C VAL A 13 -19.21 14.92 2.88
N LEU A 14 -18.89 14.52 4.11
CA LEU A 14 -18.35 13.18 4.39
C LEU A 14 -19.34 12.07 3.98
N PHE A 15 -20.60 12.16 4.40
CA PHE A 15 -21.61 11.17 4.05
C PHE A 15 -21.98 11.20 2.56
N GLY A 16 -21.93 12.35 1.90
CA GLY A 16 -22.05 12.46 0.45
C GLY A 16 -20.95 11.70 -0.29
N TYR A 17 -19.70 11.82 0.17
CA TYR A 17 -18.57 11.02 -0.32
C TYR A 17 -18.79 9.52 -0.10
N LEU A 18 -19.18 9.10 1.11
CA LEU A 18 -19.44 7.69 1.42
C LEU A 18 -20.55 7.09 0.56
N ALA A 19 -21.64 7.85 0.35
CA ALA A 19 -22.73 7.46 -0.54
C ALA A 19 -22.25 7.31 -2.00
N ALA A 20 -21.39 8.22 -2.49
CA ALA A 20 -20.82 8.10 -3.83
C ALA A 20 -20.00 6.81 -4.00
N MET A 21 -19.21 6.40 -3.01
CA MET A 21 -18.44 5.14 -3.07
C MET A 21 -19.35 3.91 -3.14
N LEU A 22 -20.41 3.88 -2.34
CA LEU A 22 -21.42 2.81 -2.40
C LEU A 22 -22.10 2.75 -3.76
N LEU A 23 -22.48 3.89 -4.33
CA LEU A 23 -23.13 3.96 -5.65
C LEU A 23 -22.22 3.44 -6.78
N VAL A 24 -20.92 3.72 -6.72
CA VAL A 24 -19.94 3.14 -7.65
C VAL A 24 -19.91 1.61 -7.51
N GLY A 25 -19.86 1.09 -6.27
CA GLY A 25 -19.94 -0.36 -6.02
C GLY A 25 -21.21 -0.99 -6.59
N VAL A 26 -22.38 -0.37 -6.36
CA VAL A 26 -23.67 -0.82 -6.91
C VAL A 26 -23.65 -0.81 -8.44
N TYR A 27 -23.12 0.25 -9.06
CA TYR A 27 -23.04 0.36 -10.52
C TYR A 27 -22.24 -0.79 -11.14
N PHE A 28 -21.06 -1.11 -10.59
CA PHE A 28 -20.20 -2.17 -11.12
C PHE A 28 -20.65 -3.58 -10.74
N SER A 29 -21.49 -3.74 -9.71
CA SER A 29 -22.04 -5.05 -9.30
C SER A 29 -22.78 -5.77 -10.42
N LYS A 30 -23.42 -5.03 -11.33
CA LYS A 30 -24.18 -5.54 -12.48
C LYS A 30 -23.32 -6.29 -13.49
N ARG A 31 -21.99 -6.11 -13.46
CA ARG A 31 -21.02 -6.71 -14.38
C ARG A 31 -20.30 -7.93 -13.80
N GLN A 32 -20.53 -8.25 -12.52
CA GLN A 32 -19.80 -9.30 -11.80
C GLN A 32 -20.41 -10.69 -12.02
N LYS A 33 -20.17 -11.28 -13.19
CA LYS A 33 -20.73 -12.59 -13.58
C LYS A 33 -19.75 -13.75 -13.38
N THR A 34 -18.45 -13.49 -13.55
CA THR A 34 -17.39 -14.51 -13.48
C THR A 34 -16.24 -14.08 -12.58
N ALA A 35 -15.40 -15.02 -12.16
CA ALA A 35 -14.18 -14.68 -11.40
C ALA A 35 -13.22 -13.78 -12.21
N ASP A 36 -13.22 -13.90 -13.54
CA ASP A 36 -12.45 -13.01 -14.42
C ASP A 36 -12.98 -11.57 -14.39
N ASP A 37 -14.31 -11.38 -14.38
CA ASP A 37 -14.88 -10.04 -14.13
C ASP A 37 -14.47 -9.50 -12.77
N TYR A 38 -14.51 -10.35 -11.75
CA TYR A 38 -14.33 -9.95 -10.35
C TYR A 38 -12.88 -9.61 -9.99
N PHE A 39 -11.90 -10.25 -10.62
CA PHE A 39 -10.47 -10.06 -10.30
C PHE A 39 -9.64 -9.46 -11.44
N ARG A 40 -10.12 -9.53 -12.69
CA ARG A 40 -9.38 -9.10 -13.88
C ARG A 40 -10.14 -8.10 -14.75
N ALA A 41 -11.34 -7.70 -14.33
CA ALA A 41 -12.19 -6.74 -15.03
C ALA A 41 -12.51 -7.11 -16.50
N GLY A 42 -12.29 -8.36 -16.92
CA GLY A 42 -12.37 -8.77 -18.32
C GLY A 42 -11.63 -7.86 -19.30
N GLY A 43 -10.51 -7.26 -18.88
CA GLY A 43 -9.70 -6.36 -19.73
C GLY A 43 -10.31 -4.98 -19.99
N ARG A 44 -11.38 -4.58 -19.28
CA ARG A 44 -12.16 -3.35 -19.58
C ARG A 44 -11.57 -2.07 -18.99
N VAL A 45 -10.50 -2.15 -18.20
CA VAL A 45 -9.94 -0.99 -17.50
C VAL A 45 -8.92 -0.27 -18.39
N PRO A 46 -9.08 1.06 -18.61
CA PRO A 46 -8.07 1.83 -19.32
C PRO A 46 -6.84 2.06 -18.43
N GLY A 47 -5.66 2.15 -19.05
CA GLY A 47 -4.39 2.25 -18.34
C GLY A 47 -4.29 3.45 -17.39
N TRP A 48 -4.88 4.60 -17.73
CA TRP A 48 -4.86 5.76 -16.83
C TRP A 48 -5.62 5.49 -15.51
N ALA A 49 -6.76 4.80 -15.58
CA ALA A 49 -7.57 4.48 -14.39
C ALA A 49 -6.86 3.44 -13.52
N ALA A 50 -6.29 2.40 -14.13
CA ALA A 50 -5.44 1.44 -13.43
C ALA A 50 -4.23 2.14 -12.79
N GLY A 51 -3.63 3.14 -13.44
CA GLY A 51 -2.48 3.87 -12.92
C GLY A 51 -2.80 4.76 -11.71
N VAL A 52 -3.94 5.47 -11.74
CA VAL A 52 -4.45 6.19 -10.55
C VAL A 52 -4.76 5.20 -9.43
N SER A 53 -5.32 4.03 -9.76
CA SER A 53 -5.60 2.99 -8.78
C SER A 53 -4.35 2.41 -8.13
N VAL A 54 -3.25 2.19 -8.87
CA VAL A 54 -1.95 1.81 -8.27
C VAL A 54 -1.48 2.87 -7.28
N PHE A 55 -1.55 4.15 -7.66
CA PHE A 55 -1.17 5.25 -6.77
C PHE A 55 -2.03 5.28 -5.49
N ALA A 56 -3.35 5.21 -5.61
CA ALA A 56 -4.26 5.23 -4.46
C ALA A 56 -4.19 3.94 -3.59
N THR A 57 -3.82 2.80 -4.18
CA THR A 57 -3.60 1.54 -3.45
C THR A 57 -2.37 1.61 -2.55
N THR A 58 -1.31 2.25 -3.04
CA THR A 58 -0.02 2.35 -2.34
C THR A 58 0.00 3.50 -1.33
N LEU A 59 -0.68 4.60 -1.63
CA LEU A 59 -0.82 5.76 -0.75
C LEU A 59 -2.00 5.59 0.21
N SER A 60 -1.70 5.30 1.48
CA SER A 60 -2.70 5.08 2.53
C SER A 60 -2.78 6.25 3.52
N SER A 61 -3.66 6.16 4.52
CA SER A 61 -3.67 7.07 5.67
C SER A 61 -2.34 7.11 6.42
N ILE A 62 -1.51 6.05 6.34
CA ILE A 62 -0.13 6.06 6.85
C ILE A 62 0.66 7.19 6.19
N THR A 63 0.64 7.29 4.86
CA THR A 63 1.35 8.34 4.15
C THR A 63 0.74 9.70 4.45
N PHE A 64 -0.60 9.78 4.42
CA PHE A 64 -1.31 11.04 4.63
C PHE A 64 -1.00 11.66 6.00
N MET A 65 -0.90 10.86 7.07
CA MET A 65 -0.63 11.34 8.43
C MET A 65 0.87 11.37 8.77
N SER A 66 1.60 10.29 8.48
CA SER A 66 2.97 10.12 8.96
C SER A 66 3.99 10.96 8.19
N ILE A 67 3.79 11.23 6.89
CA ILE A 67 4.75 12.04 6.12
C ILE A 67 4.74 13.51 6.56
N PRO A 68 3.57 14.17 6.72
CA PRO A 68 3.54 15.51 7.30
C PRO A 68 4.15 15.55 8.71
N ALA A 69 3.84 14.59 9.58
CA ALA A 69 4.43 14.52 10.92
C ALA A 69 5.96 14.32 10.87
N LYS A 70 6.47 13.50 9.94
CA LYS A 70 7.90 13.30 9.71
C LYS A 70 8.58 14.58 9.23
N ALA A 71 8.04 15.27 8.25
CA ALA A 71 8.61 16.53 7.76
C ALA A 71 8.54 17.66 8.81
N TYR A 72 7.49 17.67 9.64
CA TYR A 72 7.37 18.58 10.79
C TYR A 72 8.49 18.34 11.81
N THR A 73 8.71 17.07 12.19
CA THR A 73 9.64 16.71 13.28
C THR A 73 11.10 16.62 12.83
N SER A 74 11.37 16.14 11.61
CA SER A 74 12.72 15.95 11.07
C SER A 74 12.93 16.72 9.77
N ASP A 75 12.80 16.06 8.61
CA ASP A 75 13.35 16.48 7.32
C ASP A 75 12.64 15.77 6.14
N TRP A 76 13.10 16.03 4.90
CA TRP A 76 12.52 15.50 3.66
C TRP A 76 13.22 14.25 3.12
N THR A 77 14.22 13.69 3.81
CA THR A 77 15.05 12.59 3.27
C THR A 77 14.25 11.37 2.78
N PHE A 78 13.09 11.09 3.40
CA PHE A 78 12.20 9.99 3.02
C PHE A 78 11.57 10.16 1.62
N ILE A 79 11.54 11.37 1.05
CA ILE A 79 10.99 11.59 -0.30
C ILE A 79 11.82 10.87 -1.38
N ILE A 80 13.09 10.57 -1.09
CA ILE A 80 13.96 9.76 -1.97
C ILE A 80 13.30 8.42 -2.30
N GLY A 81 12.57 7.83 -1.35
CA GLY A 81 11.83 6.59 -1.57
C GLY A 81 10.77 6.67 -2.69
N GLN A 82 10.16 7.85 -2.89
CA GLN A 82 9.16 8.07 -3.94
C GLN A 82 9.81 8.09 -5.33
N TYR A 83 10.98 8.71 -5.45
CA TYR A 83 11.73 8.73 -6.71
C TYR A 83 12.35 7.37 -7.03
N LEU A 84 12.74 6.59 -6.02
CA LEU A 84 13.14 5.19 -6.20
C LEU A 84 11.97 4.32 -6.69
N ALA A 85 10.74 4.59 -6.21
CA ALA A 85 9.55 3.89 -6.68
C ALA A 85 9.32 4.10 -8.19
N ILE A 86 9.58 5.31 -8.69
CA ILE A 86 9.53 5.62 -10.12
C ILE A 86 10.68 4.95 -10.87
N ALA A 87 11.90 5.01 -10.32
CA ALA A 87 13.11 4.52 -10.96
C ALA A 87 13.07 3.01 -11.28
N ILE A 88 12.35 2.22 -10.48
CA ILE A 88 12.22 0.78 -10.72
C ILE A 88 11.16 0.41 -11.77
N LEU A 89 10.23 1.31 -12.15
CA LEU A 89 9.11 0.97 -13.02
C LEU A 89 9.53 0.44 -14.42
N PRO A 90 10.59 0.96 -15.07
CA PRO A 90 11.10 0.36 -16.30
C PRO A 90 11.54 -1.10 -16.10
N LEU A 91 12.20 -1.41 -14.99
CA LEU A 91 12.62 -2.77 -14.65
C LEU A 91 11.40 -3.69 -14.48
N VAL A 92 10.35 -3.22 -13.79
CA VAL A 92 9.08 -3.96 -13.66
C VAL A 92 8.44 -4.21 -15.03
N PHE A 93 8.41 -3.19 -15.88
CA PHE A 93 7.81 -3.26 -17.23
C PHE A 93 8.51 -4.27 -18.13
N TYR A 94 9.84 -4.26 -18.17
CA TYR A 94 10.60 -5.11 -19.09
C TYR A 94 10.77 -6.54 -18.58
N PHE A 95 10.93 -6.75 -17.27
CA PHE A 95 11.32 -8.07 -16.74
C PHE A 95 10.18 -8.83 -16.07
N TYR A 96 9.17 -8.18 -15.49
CA TYR A 96 8.14 -8.84 -14.70
C TYR A 96 6.80 -8.93 -15.41
N ILE A 97 6.29 -7.79 -15.89
CA ILE A 97 4.96 -7.69 -16.52
C ILE A 97 4.74 -8.68 -17.69
N PRO A 98 5.73 -8.98 -18.56
CA PRO A 98 5.54 -9.96 -19.62
C PRO A 98 5.14 -11.35 -19.10
N PHE A 99 5.74 -11.82 -18.00
CA PHE A 99 5.38 -13.10 -17.39
C PHE A 99 3.95 -13.07 -16.83
N PHE A 100 3.59 -12.02 -16.09
CA PHE A 100 2.24 -11.88 -15.52
C PHE A 100 1.16 -11.89 -16.60
N ARG A 101 1.35 -11.12 -17.68
CA ARG A 101 0.36 -11.03 -18.74
C ARG A 101 0.26 -12.32 -19.57
N LYS A 102 1.40 -12.93 -19.94
CA LYS A 102 1.41 -14.15 -20.76
C LYS A 102 0.84 -15.37 -20.03
N LEU A 103 1.10 -15.48 -18.72
CA LEU A 103 0.52 -16.53 -17.88
C LEU A 103 -0.97 -16.31 -17.57
N LYS A 104 -1.54 -15.15 -17.94
CA LYS A 104 -2.93 -14.76 -17.64
C LYS A 104 -3.29 -14.95 -16.16
N ILE A 105 -2.37 -14.63 -15.25
CA ILE A 105 -2.50 -14.89 -13.82
C ILE A 105 -3.77 -14.31 -13.19
N THR A 106 -4.37 -15.00 -12.22
CA THR A 106 -5.30 -14.32 -11.28
C THR A 106 -4.53 -13.83 -10.06
N SER A 107 -3.58 -14.64 -9.58
CA SER A 107 -2.66 -14.33 -8.49
C SER A 107 -1.22 -14.24 -9.01
N ALA A 108 -0.47 -13.22 -8.58
CA ALA A 108 0.96 -13.04 -8.87
C ALA A 108 1.78 -14.31 -8.54
N TYR A 109 1.34 -15.06 -7.53
CA TYR A 109 2.05 -16.23 -7.02
C TYR A 109 1.93 -17.45 -7.93
N GLU A 110 1.03 -17.45 -8.92
CA GLU A 110 0.98 -18.46 -9.98
C GLU A 110 2.31 -18.53 -10.75
N TYR A 111 2.97 -17.39 -10.95
CA TYR A 111 4.30 -17.34 -11.56
C TYR A 111 5.32 -18.16 -10.77
N LEU A 112 5.27 -18.12 -9.43
CA LEU A 112 6.22 -18.85 -8.60
C LEU A 112 6.04 -20.37 -8.70
N GLU A 113 4.82 -20.85 -8.92
CA GLU A 113 4.60 -22.28 -9.20
C GLU A 113 5.05 -22.67 -10.60
N ALA A 114 4.77 -21.83 -11.60
CA ALA A 114 5.27 -22.03 -12.95
C ALA A 114 6.81 -22.12 -12.96
N ARG A 115 7.47 -21.23 -12.21
CA ARG A 115 8.93 -21.09 -12.19
C ARG A 115 9.64 -22.09 -11.29
N PHE A 116 9.02 -22.38 -10.14
CA PHE A 116 9.53 -23.28 -9.12
C PHE A 116 8.52 -24.40 -8.90
N ASP A 117 7.72 -24.32 -7.84
CA ASP A 117 6.65 -25.26 -7.53
C ASP A 117 5.61 -24.66 -6.57
N ILE A 118 4.66 -25.49 -6.18
CA ILE A 118 3.55 -25.11 -5.29
C ILE A 118 4.02 -24.57 -3.93
N ARG A 119 5.20 -24.97 -3.42
CA ARG A 119 5.68 -24.52 -2.10
C ARG A 119 6.01 -23.03 -2.14
N SER A 120 6.72 -22.59 -3.17
CA SER A 120 7.04 -21.16 -3.37
C SER A 120 5.78 -20.32 -3.57
N ARG A 121 4.80 -20.83 -4.33
CA ARG A 121 3.50 -20.17 -4.53
C ARG A 121 2.72 -20.00 -3.22
N LEU A 122 2.53 -21.09 -2.47
CA LEU A 122 1.76 -21.05 -1.23
C LEU A 122 2.44 -20.21 -0.16
N PHE A 123 3.76 -20.29 -0.02
CA PHE A 123 4.50 -19.44 0.92
C PHE A 123 4.26 -17.96 0.66
N ALA A 124 4.44 -17.53 -0.60
CA ALA A 124 4.23 -16.13 -0.98
C ALA A 124 2.77 -15.69 -0.83
N SER A 125 1.82 -16.54 -1.24
CA SER A 125 0.38 -16.25 -1.15
C SER A 125 -0.11 -16.11 0.29
N LEU A 126 0.26 -17.05 1.18
CA LEU A 126 -0.08 -16.97 2.60
C LEU A 126 0.57 -15.76 3.28
N SER A 127 1.84 -15.49 2.94
CA SER A 127 2.57 -14.32 3.44
C SER A 127 1.88 -13.02 3.06
N PHE A 128 1.47 -12.88 1.79
CA PHE A 128 0.72 -11.73 1.31
C PHE A 128 -0.63 -11.57 2.02
N MET A 129 -1.42 -12.64 2.10
CA MET A 129 -2.75 -12.55 2.70
C MET A 129 -2.68 -12.15 4.18
N LEU A 130 -1.76 -12.74 4.96
CA LEU A 130 -1.56 -12.39 6.36
C LEU A 130 -1.06 -10.95 6.53
N PHE A 131 -0.08 -10.54 5.71
CA PHE A 131 0.42 -9.17 5.72
C PHE A 131 -0.69 -8.15 5.44
N HIS A 132 -1.53 -8.39 4.43
CA HIS A 132 -2.60 -7.46 4.07
C HIS A 132 -3.75 -7.41 5.08
N ILE A 133 -4.05 -8.50 5.80
CA ILE A 133 -4.99 -8.46 6.94
C ILE A 133 -4.48 -7.48 8.00
N GLY A 134 -3.19 -7.55 8.35
CA GLY A 134 -2.54 -6.62 9.27
C GLY A 134 -2.50 -5.18 8.74
N ARG A 135 -2.18 -5.00 7.45
CA ARG A 135 -2.14 -3.69 6.79
C ARG A 135 -3.49 -2.99 6.87
N ILE A 136 -4.59 -3.69 6.59
CA ILE A 136 -5.96 -3.14 6.70
C ILE A 136 -6.23 -2.71 8.16
N ALA A 137 -5.87 -3.55 9.13
CA ALA A 137 -6.12 -3.27 10.53
C ALA A 137 -5.41 -2.00 11.01
N ILE A 138 -4.15 -1.85 10.61
CA ILE A 138 -3.27 -0.72 10.94
C ILE A 138 -3.70 0.56 10.23
N ILE A 139 -4.04 0.50 8.94
CA ILE A 139 -4.55 1.66 8.19
C ILE A 139 -5.82 2.19 8.85
N THR A 140 -6.74 1.30 9.20
CA THR A 140 -8.00 1.69 9.87
C THR A 140 -7.71 2.28 11.25
N TYR A 141 -6.84 1.63 12.04
CA TYR A 141 -6.44 2.10 13.38
C TYR A 141 -5.86 3.52 13.34
N LEU A 142 -4.88 3.79 12.48
CA LEU A 142 -4.25 5.10 12.37
C LEU A 142 -5.22 6.18 11.89
N THR A 143 -6.17 5.80 11.02
CA THR A 143 -7.22 6.72 10.58
C THR A 143 -8.14 7.09 11.74
N VAL A 144 -8.53 6.10 12.57
CA VAL A 144 -9.35 6.36 13.77
C VAL A 144 -8.59 7.20 14.78
N LEU A 145 -7.32 6.89 15.04
CA LEU A 145 -6.47 7.65 15.97
C LEU A 145 -6.34 9.11 15.56
N ALA A 146 -6.17 9.38 14.26
CA ALA A 146 -6.05 10.73 13.74
C ALA A 146 -7.35 11.55 13.86
N LEU A 147 -8.51 10.89 13.82
CA LEU A 147 -9.81 11.55 13.67
C LEU A 147 -10.65 11.58 14.96
N ARG A 148 -10.47 10.60 15.85
CA ARG A 148 -11.18 10.46 17.12
C ARG A 148 -11.20 11.74 17.96
N PRO A 149 -10.11 12.52 18.10
CA PRO A 149 -10.12 13.70 18.95
C PRO A 149 -11.02 14.83 18.43
N PHE A 150 -11.43 14.79 17.17
CA PHE A 150 -11.98 15.96 16.48
C PHE A 150 -13.41 15.77 15.96
N ILE A 151 -13.82 14.54 15.69
CA ILE A 151 -15.11 14.26 15.07
C ILE A 151 -16.22 14.09 16.11
N GLY A 152 -15.92 13.74 17.37
CA GLY A 152 -16.96 13.52 18.39
C GLY A 152 -17.84 12.29 18.14
N ILE A 153 -17.41 11.39 17.25
CA ILE A 153 -18.02 10.08 17.01
C ILE A 153 -17.24 9.03 17.81
N ASP A 154 -17.97 8.05 18.36
CA ASP A 154 -17.37 6.90 19.04
C ASP A 154 -16.36 6.18 18.11
N PRO A 155 -15.17 5.81 18.60
CA PRO A 155 -14.14 5.17 17.77
C PRO A 155 -14.60 3.90 17.05
N ILE A 156 -15.48 3.11 17.67
CA ILE A 156 -16.01 1.88 17.08
C ILE A 156 -16.95 2.21 15.92
N ILE A 157 -17.79 3.24 16.07
CA ILE A 157 -18.61 3.75 14.96
C ILE A 157 -17.72 4.24 13.81
N LEU A 158 -16.59 4.88 14.12
CA LEU A 158 -15.66 5.35 13.11
C LEU A 158 -14.98 4.17 12.36
N VAL A 159 -14.59 3.11 13.07
CA VAL A 159 -14.14 1.84 12.45
C VAL A 159 -15.22 1.30 11.51
N VAL A 160 -16.48 1.27 11.94
CA VAL A 160 -17.60 0.80 11.12
C VAL A 160 -17.74 1.64 9.85
N LEU A 161 -17.70 2.97 9.95
CA LEU A 161 -17.82 3.86 8.78
C LEU A 161 -16.66 3.67 7.79
N ILE A 162 -15.44 3.48 8.28
CA ILE A 162 -14.27 3.27 7.42
C ILE A 162 -14.31 1.87 6.79
N SER A 163 -14.41 0.83 7.62
CA SER A 163 -14.22 -0.56 7.21
C SER A 163 -15.48 -1.20 6.64
N LEU A 164 -16.64 -1.09 7.29
CA LEU A 164 -17.86 -1.78 6.84
C LEU A 164 -18.32 -1.28 5.47
N LEU A 165 -18.32 0.04 5.26
CA LEU A 165 -18.70 0.62 3.98
C LEU A 165 -17.71 0.23 2.86
N CYS A 166 -16.42 0.17 3.19
CA CYS A 166 -15.39 -0.31 2.28
C CYS A 166 -15.58 -1.77 1.89
N ILE A 167 -15.88 -2.63 2.86
CA ILE A 167 -16.20 -4.04 2.64
C ILE A 167 -17.41 -4.15 1.70
N ILE A 168 -18.49 -3.39 1.95
CA ILE A 168 -19.73 -3.45 1.17
C ILE A 168 -19.47 -3.07 -0.30
N TYR A 169 -18.87 -1.91 -0.58
CA TYR A 169 -18.67 -1.50 -1.99
C TYR A 169 -17.65 -2.40 -2.71
N THR A 170 -16.64 -2.92 -2.00
CA THR A 170 -15.65 -3.85 -2.55
C THR A 170 -16.29 -5.19 -2.90
N TRP A 171 -17.09 -5.73 -1.97
CA TRP A 171 -17.83 -6.98 -2.14
C TRP A 171 -18.80 -6.90 -3.33
N MET A 172 -19.51 -5.78 -3.49
CA MET A 172 -20.42 -5.55 -4.61
C MET A 172 -19.68 -5.38 -5.94
N GLY A 173 -18.67 -4.50 -5.97
CA GLY A 173 -18.14 -3.93 -7.21
C GLY A 173 -17.09 -4.77 -7.93
N GLY A 174 -16.45 -5.73 -7.25
CA GLY A 174 -15.29 -6.43 -7.80
C GLY A 174 -14.13 -5.47 -8.11
N ILE A 175 -13.09 -5.94 -8.80
CA ILE A 175 -11.90 -5.13 -9.09
C ILE A 175 -12.21 -3.88 -9.93
N GLU A 176 -13.23 -3.91 -10.79
CA GLU A 176 -13.67 -2.72 -11.54
C GLU A 176 -14.20 -1.65 -10.58
N GLY A 177 -15.10 -2.04 -9.66
CA GLY A 177 -15.61 -1.12 -8.65
C GLY A 177 -14.49 -0.53 -7.79
N VAL A 178 -13.56 -1.38 -7.34
CA VAL A 178 -12.38 -0.96 -6.58
C VAL A 178 -11.54 0.06 -7.35
N ILE A 179 -11.21 -0.20 -8.61
CA ILE A 179 -10.39 0.71 -9.41
C ILE A 179 -11.09 2.06 -9.61
N TRP A 180 -12.40 2.07 -9.86
CA TRP A 180 -13.12 3.34 -10.07
C TRP A 180 -13.36 4.11 -8.78
N THR A 181 -13.55 3.45 -7.64
CA THR A 181 -13.49 4.13 -6.33
C THR A 181 -12.09 4.68 -6.08
N ASP A 182 -11.04 3.91 -6.39
CA ASP A 182 -9.65 4.36 -6.24
C ASP A 182 -9.33 5.58 -7.11
N VAL A 183 -9.92 5.69 -8.32
CA VAL A 183 -9.76 6.89 -9.16
C VAL A 183 -10.31 8.13 -8.46
N ILE A 184 -11.53 8.03 -7.93
CA ILE A 184 -12.16 9.14 -7.20
C ILE A 184 -11.35 9.47 -5.94
N GLN A 185 -10.98 8.44 -5.18
CA GLN A 185 -10.26 8.55 -3.92
C GLN A 185 -8.84 9.10 -4.11
N GLY A 186 -8.12 8.62 -5.11
CA GLY A 186 -6.79 9.07 -5.49
C GLY A 186 -6.76 10.52 -5.95
N LEU A 187 -7.75 10.96 -6.72
CA LEU A 187 -7.86 12.38 -7.10
C LEU A 187 -8.31 13.25 -5.93
N LEU A 188 -9.22 12.77 -5.08
CA LEU A 188 -9.69 13.48 -3.89
C LEU A 188 -8.57 13.70 -2.88
N LEU A 189 -7.77 12.67 -2.57
CA LEU A 189 -6.63 12.80 -1.66
C LEU A 189 -5.53 13.71 -2.25
N SER A 190 -5.33 13.66 -3.57
CA SER A 190 -4.33 14.48 -4.26
C SER A 190 -4.73 15.96 -4.23
N GLY A 191 -5.97 16.27 -4.62
CA GLY A 191 -6.52 17.62 -4.52
C GLY A 191 -6.59 18.12 -3.08
N GLY A 192 -6.94 17.24 -2.14
CA GLY A 192 -6.95 17.54 -0.71
C GLY A 192 -5.58 17.96 -0.21
N ALA A 193 -4.52 17.20 -0.49
CA ALA A 193 -3.14 17.56 -0.09
C ALA A 193 -2.70 18.92 -0.66
N VAL A 194 -2.96 19.16 -1.95
CA VAL A 194 -2.67 20.46 -2.59
C VAL A 194 -3.42 21.59 -1.91
N LEU A 195 -4.72 21.41 -1.63
CA LEU A 195 -5.55 22.41 -0.98
C LEU A 195 -5.07 22.71 0.45
N ILE A 196 -4.73 21.68 1.24
CA ILE A 196 -4.17 21.85 2.59
C ILE A 196 -2.92 22.73 2.54
N PHE A 197 -1.98 22.41 1.64
CA PHE A 197 -0.75 23.18 1.50
C PHE A 197 -1.02 24.65 1.15
N ILE A 198 -1.89 24.91 0.17
CA ILE A 198 -2.29 26.26 -0.23
C ILE A 198 -2.88 27.03 0.97
N MET A 199 -3.77 26.39 1.74
CA MET A 199 -4.41 27.02 2.90
C MET A 199 -3.41 27.39 3.99
N ILE A 200 -2.41 26.54 4.25
CA ILE A 200 -1.34 26.86 5.22
C ILE A 200 -0.50 28.03 4.69
N CYS A 201 -0.15 28.05 3.40
CA CYS A 201 0.60 29.15 2.79
C CYS A 201 -0.12 30.50 2.94
N PHE A 202 -1.46 30.55 2.95
CA PHE A 202 -2.20 31.79 3.21
C PHE A 202 -2.28 32.18 4.69
N LYS A 203 -2.02 31.24 5.61
CA LYS A 203 -2.08 31.46 7.07
C LYS A 203 -0.71 31.68 7.72
N VAL A 204 0.37 31.37 7.03
CA VAL A 204 1.74 31.69 7.44
C VAL A 204 2.05 33.13 7.02
N ASP A 205 2.48 33.96 7.97
CA ASP A 205 2.98 35.30 7.65
C ASP A 205 4.27 35.18 6.81
N GLY A 206 4.34 35.91 5.69
CA GLY A 206 5.35 35.75 4.64
C GLY A 206 5.10 34.59 3.65
N GLY A 207 4.03 33.81 3.86
CA GLY A 207 3.53 32.78 2.94
C GLY A 207 4.55 31.71 2.54
N ILE A 208 4.46 31.23 1.30
CA ILE A 208 5.32 30.12 0.79
C ILE A 208 6.82 30.46 0.84
N SER A 209 7.18 31.72 0.67
CA SER A 209 8.58 32.17 0.71
C SER A 209 9.16 32.02 2.11
N GLU A 210 8.40 32.42 3.14
CA GLU A 210 8.80 32.22 4.53
C GLU A 210 8.86 30.74 4.87
N ILE A 211 7.86 29.95 4.46
CA ILE A 211 7.86 28.49 4.67
C ILE A 211 9.17 27.87 4.15
N PHE A 212 9.58 28.20 2.92
CA PHE A 212 10.82 27.70 2.34
C PHE A 212 12.04 28.16 3.13
N THR A 213 12.10 29.46 3.45
CA THR A 213 13.26 30.08 4.10
C THR A 213 13.47 29.54 5.51
N THR A 214 12.42 29.52 6.36
CA THR A 214 12.54 28.98 7.73
C THR A 214 12.88 27.49 7.72
N THR A 215 12.32 26.72 6.77
CA THR A 215 12.59 25.27 6.65
C THR A 215 14.05 25.02 6.26
N ALA A 216 14.58 25.79 5.30
CA ALA A 216 15.98 25.72 4.89
C ALA A 216 16.93 26.13 6.02
N GLN A 217 16.64 27.24 6.71
CA GLN A 217 17.45 27.71 7.84
C GLN A 217 17.48 26.73 9.02
N ALA A 218 16.41 25.95 9.20
CA ALA A 218 16.34 24.90 10.22
C ALA A 218 16.98 23.57 9.76
N ASP A 219 17.56 23.51 8.56
CA ASP A 219 18.16 22.31 7.95
C ASP A 219 17.18 21.11 7.83
N LYS A 220 15.91 21.41 7.52
CA LYS A 220 14.80 20.43 7.49
C LYS A 220 14.47 19.92 6.08
N PHE A 221 15.33 20.14 5.08
CA PHE A 221 15.18 19.53 3.76
C PHE A 221 16.04 18.26 3.65
N PHE A 222 17.34 18.43 3.39
CA PHE A 222 18.29 17.34 3.24
C PHE A 222 19.55 17.66 4.06
N PRO A 223 19.50 17.52 5.38
CA PRO A 223 20.64 17.82 6.26
C PRO A 223 21.84 16.93 5.93
N ASP A 224 23.02 17.53 5.75
CA ASP A 224 24.27 16.82 5.41
C ASP A 224 24.63 15.76 6.47
N ALA A 225 24.22 15.96 7.72
CA ALA A 225 24.41 15.01 8.81
C ALA A 225 23.74 13.65 8.58
N GLN A 226 22.75 13.58 7.68
CA GLN A 226 22.09 12.33 7.29
C GLN A 226 22.83 11.57 6.19
N LEU A 227 23.86 12.16 5.56
CA LEU A 227 24.68 11.51 4.55
C LEU A 227 25.81 10.69 5.21
N ARG A 228 25.42 9.70 6.00
CA ARG A 228 26.35 8.80 6.70
C ARG A 228 25.82 7.38 6.73
N TRP A 229 26.71 6.41 6.82
CA TRP A 229 26.32 5.02 7.08
C TRP A 229 25.85 4.87 8.53
N SER A 230 24.85 4.01 8.74
CA SER A 230 24.44 3.55 10.06
C SER A 230 23.84 2.15 9.94
N TRP A 231 23.94 1.37 11.01
CA TRP A 231 23.24 0.09 11.14
C TRP A 231 21.92 0.22 11.88
N THR A 232 21.75 1.29 12.68
CA THR A 232 20.61 1.51 13.59
C THR A 232 19.74 2.69 13.14
N ASP A 233 20.33 3.71 12.52
CA ASP A 233 19.64 4.95 12.19
C ASP A 233 19.08 4.94 10.77
N SER A 234 17.99 5.69 10.57
CA SER A 234 17.35 5.85 9.26
C SER A 234 18.02 6.96 8.44
N THR A 235 19.33 6.86 8.19
CA THR A 235 20.10 7.83 7.39
C THR A 235 19.84 7.68 5.90
N ILE A 236 20.28 8.63 5.07
CA ILE A 236 20.05 8.64 3.62
C ILE A 236 20.48 7.31 2.94
N PRO A 237 21.69 6.76 3.17
CA PRO A 237 22.07 5.48 2.58
C PRO A 237 21.16 4.31 3.02
N VAL A 238 20.79 4.26 4.30
CA VAL A 238 19.98 3.19 4.88
C VAL A 238 18.56 3.21 4.32
N LEU A 239 17.91 4.37 4.34
CA LEU A 239 16.56 4.52 3.78
C LEU A 239 16.55 4.32 2.27
N MET A 240 17.61 4.67 1.54
CA MET A 240 17.68 4.42 0.09
C MET A 240 17.65 2.93 -0.23
N ILE A 241 18.47 2.13 0.46
CA ILE A 241 18.49 0.68 0.27
C ILE A 241 17.16 0.08 0.72
N GLY A 242 16.65 0.50 1.88
CA GLY A 242 15.37 0.02 2.41
C GLY A 242 14.20 0.31 1.48
N PHE A 243 14.06 1.55 1.00
CA PHE A 243 13.01 1.93 0.06
C PHE A 243 13.17 1.26 -1.30
N LEU A 244 14.40 1.04 -1.79
CA LEU A 244 14.60 0.30 -3.02
C LEU A 244 13.96 -1.10 -2.93
N PHE A 245 14.26 -1.85 -1.86
CA PHE A 245 13.70 -3.19 -1.68
C PHE A 245 12.21 -3.18 -1.36
N ALA A 246 11.73 -2.22 -0.56
CA ALA A 246 10.30 -2.04 -0.31
C ALA A 246 9.52 -1.72 -1.60
N ASN A 247 10.09 -0.92 -2.49
CA ASN A 247 9.49 -0.64 -3.80
C ASN A 247 9.54 -1.86 -4.72
N ILE A 248 10.64 -2.62 -4.76
CA ILE A 248 10.68 -3.88 -5.52
C ILE A 248 9.58 -4.82 -5.00
N GLN A 249 9.44 -4.98 -3.68
CA GLN A 249 8.35 -5.74 -3.07
C GLN A 249 6.98 -5.26 -3.56
N GLN A 250 6.68 -3.97 -3.39
CA GLN A 250 5.39 -3.39 -3.68
C GLN A 250 5.01 -3.55 -5.17
N PHE A 251 5.94 -3.35 -6.09
CA PHE A 251 5.65 -3.31 -7.53
C PHE A 251 5.87 -4.65 -8.26
N THR A 252 6.49 -5.66 -7.63
CA THR A 252 6.76 -6.97 -8.27
C THR A 252 6.17 -8.17 -7.56
N ALA A 253 6.05 -8.10 -6.22
CA ALA A 253 5.70 -9.26 -5.40
C ALA A 253 4.38 -9.10 -4.65
N SER A 254 3.81 -7.89 -4.64
CA SER A 254 2.56 -7.57 -3.96
C SER A 254 1.37 -7.64 -4.92
N GLN A 255 0.41 -8.53 -4.62
CA GLN A 255 -0.74 -8.78 -5.50
C GLN A 255 -1.60 -7.54 -5.72
N ASP A 256 -1.76 -6.68 -4.72
CA ASP A 256 -2.56 -5.45 -4.81
C ASP A 256 -2.10 -4.51 -5.93
N VAL A 257 -0.81 -4.44 -6.22
CA VAL A 257 -0.31 -3.68 -7.37
C VAL A 257 -0.23 -4.55 -8.63
N VAL A 258 0.27 -5.79 -8.53
CA VAL A 258 0.45 -6.68 -9.70
C VAL A 258 -0.87 -6.95 -10.41
N GLN A 259 -1.98 -7.03 -9.67
CA GLN A 259 -3.32 -7.20 -10.23
C GLN A 259 -3.70 -6.07 -11.21
N ARG A 260 -3.21 -4.83 -11.03
CA ARG A 260 -3.47 -3.72 -11.97
C ARG A 260 -2.72 -3.85 -13.30
N TYR A 261 -1.74 -4.75 -13.40
CA TYR A 261 -1.01 -5.00 -14.65
C TYR A 261 -1.77 -5.90 -15.63
N ILE A 262 -2.80 -6.61 -15.14
CA ILE A 262 -3.55 -7.63 -15.89
C ILE A 262 -5.02 -7.25 -16.16
N VAL A 263 -5.50 -6.12 -15.62
CA VAL A 263 -6.87 -5.60 -15.87
C VAL A 263 -7.02 -4.83 -17.18
N THR A 264 -5.90 -4.54 -17.85
CA THR A 264 -5.82 -3.81 -19.11
C THR A 264 -5.74 -4.77 -20.31
N ASP A 265 -6.38 -4.39 -21.42
CA ASP A 265 -6.46 -5.20 -22.65
C ASP A 265 -5.11 -5.42 -23.37
N SER A 266 -4.16 -4.51 -23.22
CA SER A 266 -2.96 -4.45 -24.04
C SER A 266 -1.72 -4.01 -23.25
N ILE A 267 -0.54 -4.36 -23.78
CA ILE A 267 0.74 -3.94 -23.19
C ILE A 267 0.90 -2.42 -23.20
N GLU A 268 0.32 -1.73 -24.20
CA GLU A 268 0.35 -0.27 -24.29
C GLU A 268 -0.50 0.38 -23.19
N GLN A 269 -1.70 -0.15 -22.92
CA GLN A 269 -2.48 0.30 -21.75
C GLN A 269 -1.76 -0.02 -20.44
N THR A 270 -1.07 -1.16 -20.35
CA THR A 270 -0.24 -1.49 -19.17
C THR A 270 0.91 -0.50 -18.98
N LYS A 271 1.55 -0.05 -20.06
CA LYS A 271 2.56 1.02 -20.01
C LYS A 271 1.95 2.33 -19.49
N ARG A 272 0.75 2.69 -19.96
CA ARG A 272 0.00 3.86 -19.47
C ARG A 272 -0.35 3.78 -17.98
N THR A 273 -0.61 2.58 -17.44
CA THR A 273 -0.75 2.34 -15.99
C THR A 273 0.48 2.83 -15.23
N LEU A 274 1.67 2.36 -15.63
CA LEU A 274 2.91 2.73 -14.97
C LEU A 274 3.25 4.21 -15.12
N ILE A 275 3.05 4.79 -16.31
CA ILE A 275 3.31 6.21 -16.58
C ILE A 275 2.39 7.11 -15.76
N THR A 276 1.11 6.77 -15.66
CA THR A 276 0.15 7.56 -14.89
C THR A 276 0.48 7.52 -13.40
N ASN A 277 0.80 6.33 -12.87
CA ASN A 277 1.29 6.19 -11.50
C ASN A 277 2.57 7.01 -11.27
N ALA A 278 3.56 6.92 -12.17
CA ALA A 278 4.82 7.65 -12.05
C ALA A 278 4.61 9.16 -11.96
N LYS A 279 3.71 9.73 -12.76
CA LYS A 279 3.37 11.16 -12.72
C LYS A 279 2.78 11.57 -11.38
N LEU A 280 1.88 10.77 -10.82
CA LEU A 280 1.27 11.05 -9.52
C LEU A 280 2.30 10.95 -8.39
N VAL A 281 3.11 9.90 -8.38
CA VAL A 281 4.20 9.70 -7.40
C VAL A 281 5.27 10.79 -7.50
N ALA A 282 5.51 11.37 -8.68
CA ALA A 282 6.48 12.44 -8.85
C ALA A 282 6.01 13.77 -8.24
N ILE A 283 4.70 14.00 -8.14
CA ILE A 283 4.14 15.31 -7.81
C ILE A 283 3.45 15.32 -6.44
N ILE A 284 2.55 14.36 -6.19
CA ILE A 284 1.65 14.43 -5.03
C ILE A 284 2.37 14.23 -3.70
N PRO A 285 3.33 13.28 -3.56
CA PRO A 285 4.10 13.12 -2.32
C PRO A 285 4.80 14.40 -1.85
N ILE A 286 5.24 15.27 -2.76
CA ILE A 286 5.89 16.55 -2.42
C ILE A 286 4.97 17.38 -1.52
N PHE A 287 3.66 17.41 -1.79
CA PHE A 287 2.71 18.18 -0.99
C PHE A 287 2.60 17.65 0.44
N PHE A 288 2.70 16.35 0.69
CA PHE A 288 2.68 15.82 2.06
C PHE A 288 3.91 16.27 2.87
N PHE A 289 5.10 16.28 2.25
CA PHE A 289 6.30 16.83 2.90
C PHE A 289 6.18 18.35 3.10
N ALA A 290 5.70 19.06 2.09
CA ALA A 290 5.50 20.51 2.14
C ALA A 290 4.47 20.93 3.21
N ILE A 291 3.41 20.15 3.41
CA ILE A 291 2.45 20.36 4.50
C ILE A 291 3.16 20.27 5.86
N GLY A 292 4.00 19.26 6.10
CA GLY A 292 4.71 19.12 7.36
C GLY A 292 5.63 20.30 7.67
N SER A 293 6.41 20.74 6.67
CA SER A 293 7.24 21.94 6.78
C SER A 293 6.41 23.22 6.97
N ALA A 294 5.30 23.36 6.25
CA ALA A 294 4.41 24.51 6.38
C ALA A 294 3.76 24.57 7.77
N LEU A 295 3.33 23.44 8.32
CA LEU A 295 2.80 23.34 9.68
C LEU A 295 3.87 23.65 10.72
N PHE A 296 5.12 23.22 10.51
CA PHE A 296 6.24 23.58 11.39
C PHE A 296 6.42 25.09 11.49
N VAL A 297 6.40 25.79 10.36
CA VAL A 297 6.51 27.26 10.33
C VAL A 297 5.27 27.91 10.93
N TYR A 298 4.08 27.44 10.58
CA TYR A 298 2.81 27.96 11.11
C TYR A 298 2.74 27.91 12.63
N TYR A 299 3.04 26.76 13.24
CA TYR A 299 2.99 26.63 14.70
C TYR A 299 4.21 27.23 15.41
N LYS A 300 5.32 27.45 14.71
CA LYS A 300 6.42 28.29 15.22
C LYS A 300 6.02 29.76 15.32
N GLN A 301 5.25 30.26 14.35
CA GLN A 301 4.68 31.62 14.40
C GLN A 301 3.52 31.74 15.40
N ASN A 302 2.81 30.64 15.67
CA ASN A 302 1.62 30.60 16.52
C ASN A 302 1.74 29.57 17.66
N PRO A 303 2.71 29.71 18.58
CA PRO A 303 3.00 28.69 19.59
C PRO A 303 1.87 28.44 20.58
N SER A 304 1.02 29.45 20.84
CA SER A 304 -0.13 29.35 21.75
C SER A 304 -1.26 28.45 21.24
N LEU A 305 -1.25 28.09 19.95
CA LEU A 305 -2.26 27.21 19.34
C LEU A 305 -1.97 25.72 19.56
N LEU A 306 -0.74 25.35 19.97
CA LEU A 306 -0.41 23.97 20.32
C LEU A 306 -0.49 23.77 21.84
N PRO A 307 -1.27 22.79 22.32
CA PRO A 307 -1.19 22.35 23.70
C PRO A 307 0.23 21.84 24.04
N GLU A 308 0.65 22.06 25.27
CA GLU A 308 1.93 21.52 25.75
C GLU A 308 1.91 19.98 25.69
N GLY A 309 3.01 19.38 25.19
CA GLY A 309 3.12 17.93 25.03
C GLY A 309 2.23 17.33 23.93
N PHE A 310 1.66 18.13 23.03
CA PHE A 310 0.79 17.62 21.97
C PHE A 310 1.53 16.65 21.02
N ASN A 311 0.91 15.51 20.73
CA ASN A 311 1.48 14.50 19.84
C ASN A 311 1.61 15.04 18.41
N THR A 312 2.82 15.00 17.86
CA THR A 312 3.12 15.57 16.53
C THR A 312 2.39 14.86 15.38
N GLY A 313 2.00 13.60 15.56
CA GLY A 313 1.14 12.86 14.63
C GLY A 313 -0.28 13.43 14.50
N GLY A 314 -0.75 14.18 15.50
CA GLY A 314 -2.06 14.82 15.51
C GLY A 314 -2.09 16.24 14.93
N ILE A 315 -0.93 16.81 14.54
CA ILE A 315 -0.83 18.24 14.18
C ILE A 315 -1.59 18.56 12.90
N LEU A 316 -1.52 17.70 11.89
CA LEU A 316 -2.26 17.90 10.65
C LEU A 316 -3.78 17.82 10.89
N PRO A 317 -4.33 16.76 11.52
CA PRO A 317 -5.73 16.73 11.90
C PRO A 317 -6.19 17.93 12.73
N LEU A 318 -5.37 18.38 13.70
CA LEU A 318 -5.65 19.57 14.49
C LEU A 318 -5.83 20.79 13.57
N PHE A 319 -4.87 21.07 12.70
CA PHE A 319 -4.95 22.19 11.76
C PHE A 319 -6.19 22.12 10.86
N ILE A 320 -6.52 20.93 10.34
CA ILE A 320 -7.70 20.74 9.46
C ILE A 320 -8.99 21.13 10.18
N VAL A 321 -9.11 20.77 11.44
CA VAL A 321 -10.36 20.94 12.20
C VAL A 321 -10.48 22.35 12.76
N THR A 322 -9.37 22.99 13.10
CA THR A 322 -9.38 24.26 13.81
C THR A 322 -9.18 25.46 12.88
N GLU A 323 -8.47 25.27 11.77
CA GLU A 323 -8.07 26.38 10.89
C GLU A 323 -8.77 26.39 9.53
N MET A 324 -9.34 25.27 9.08
CA MET A 324 -10.00 25.25 7.77
C MET A 324 -11.47 25.68 7.83
N PRO A 325 -11.99 26.31 6.76
CA PRO A 325 -13.40 26.68 6.68
C PRO A 325 -14.34 25.47 6.69
N VAL A 326 -15.56 25.72 7.17
CA VAL A 326 -16.66 24.76 7.08
C VAL A 326 -16.87 24.29 5.62
N GLY A 327 -17.19 23.01 5.45
CA GLY A 327 -17.27 22.33 4.16
C GLY A 327 -15.91 21.85 3.66
N ILE A 328 -14.87 22.69 3.72
CA ILE A 328 -13.50 22.30 3.33
C ILE A 328 -12.94 21.28 4.33
N SER A 329 -13.09 21.50 5.64
CA SER A 329 -12.71 20.50 6.64
C SER A 329 -13.39 19.15 6.37
N GLY A 330 -14.70 19.15 6.10
CA GLY A 330 -15.46 17.96 5.70
C GLY A 330 -14.88 17.25 4.48
N LEU A 331 -14.49 18.00 3.45
CA LEU A 331 -13.87 17.46 2.24
C LEU A 331 -12.48 16.85 2.51
N ILE A 332 -11.67 17.49 3.35
CA ILE A 332 -10.35 16.96 3.71
C ILE A 332 -10.47 15.70 4.58
N ILE A 333 -11.44 15.64 5.48
CA ILE A 333 -11.72 14.41 6.25
C ILE A 333 -12.18 13.30 5.30
N ALA A 334 -13.03 13.60 4.30
CA ALA A 334 -13.36 12.65 3.24
C ALA A 334 -12.12 12.21 2.43
N ALA A 335 -11.14 13.09 2.22
CA ALA A 335 -9.87 12.76 1.58
C ALA A 335 -8.99 11.81 2.43
N ILE A 336 -9.01 11.95 3.76
CA ILE A 336 -8.37 11.01 4.68
C ILE A 336 -9.05 9.64 4.64
N PHE A 337 -10.39 9.62 4.65
CA PHE A 337 -11.17 8.39 4.42
C PHE A 337 -10.83 7.77 3.08
N ALA A 338 -10.71 8.56 2.02
CA ALA A 338 -10.35 8.11 0.69
C ALA A 338 -8.99 7.42 0.65
N ALA A 339 -7.97 8.00 1.28
CA ALA A 339 -6.64 7.39 1.37
C ALA A 339 -6.67 6.05 2.14
N ALA A 340 -7.46 5.96 3.21
CA ALA A 340 -7.64 4.70 3.95
C ALA A 340 -8.39 3.66 3.10
N GLN A 341 -9.54 4.03 2.57
CA GLN A 341 -10.49 3.12 1.92
C GLN A 341 -9.96 2.56 0.60
N SER A 342 -9.23 3.32 -0.22
CA SER A 342 -8.60 2.83 -1.46
C SER A 342 -7.59 1.71 -1.20
N SER A 343 -6.81 1.85 -0.13
CA SER A 343 -5.83 0.83 0.29
C SER A 343 -6.53 -0.41 0.87
N ILE A 344 -7.61 -0.22 1.63
CA ILE A 344 -8.39 -1.32 2.23
C ILE A 344 -9.10 -2.13 1.13
N SER A 345 -9.83 -1.48 0.22
CA SER A 345 -10.58 -2.16 -0.84
C SER A 345 -9.67 -2.99 -1.75
N SER A 346 -8.51 -2.42 -2.10
CA SER A 346 -7.48 -3.09 -2.89
C SER A 346 -6.91 -4.30 -2.18
N SER A 347 -6.60 -4.18 -0.89
CA SER A 347 -6.11 -5.29 -0.07
C SER A 347 -7.14 -6.42 0.04
N LEU A 348 -8.40 -6.09 0.31
CA LEU A 348 -9.49 -7.07 0.43
C LEU A 348 -9.73 -7.85 -0.87
N ASN A 349 -9.79 -7.15 -2.01
CA ASN A 349 -9.97 -7.81 -3.30
C ASN A 349 -8.76 -8.70 -3.64
N SER A 350 -7.54 -8.25 -3.33
CA SER A 350 -6.31 -8.99 -3.58
C SER A 350 -6.21 -10.25 -2.72
N ILE A 351 -6.52 -10.16 -1.43
CA ILE A 351 -6.61 -11.32 -0.52
C ILE A 351 -7.57 -12.35 -1.10
N SER A 352 -8.74 -11.89 -1.55
CA SER A 352 -9.73 -12.78 -2.18
C SER A 352 -9.23 -13.41 -3.47
N SER A 353 -8.52 -12.67 -4.32
CA SER A 353 -7.93 -13.20 -5.55
C SER A 353 -6.88 -14.28 -5.28
N CYS A 354 -6.00 -14.07 -4.29
CA CYS A 354 -5.00 -15.02 -3.85
C CYS A 354 -5.65 -16.27 -3.25
N PHE A 355 -6.62 -16.09 -2.34
CA PHE A 355 -7.33 -17.23 -1.76
C PHE A 355 -8.05 -18.04 -2.85
N ASN A 356 -8.71 -17.37 -3.80
CA ASN A 356 -9.44 -18.05 -4.85
C ASN A 356 -8.50 -18.88 -5.75
N SER A 357 -7.44 -18.26 -6.26
CA SER A 357 -6.52 -18.95 -7.17
C SER A 357 -5.61 -19.95 -6.45
N ASP A 358 -4.93 -19.52 -5.39
CA ASP A 358 -3.82 -20.26 -4.78
C ASP A 358 -4.26 -21.29 -3.75
N ILE A 359 -5.41 -21.08 -3.11
CA ILE A 359 -5.92 -21.97 -2.06
C ILE A 359 -7.11 -22.76 -2.59
N TYR A 360 -8.20 -22.08 -2.93
CA TYR A 360 -9.46 -22.73 -3.26
C TYR A 360 -9.38 -23.53 -4.57
N ILE A 361 -8.99 -22.91 -5.69
CA ILE A 361 -8.90 -23.58 -6.98
C ILE A 361 -7.74 -24.57 -6.97
N ARG A 362 -6.55 -24.11 -6.59
CA ARG A 362 -5.32 -24.88 -6.75
C ARG A 362 -5.23 -26.12 -5.85
N LEU A 363 -5.77 -26.09 -4.62
CA LEU A 363 -5.69 -27.23 -3.68
C LEU A 363 -6.91 -28.16 -3.74
N SER A 364 -7.96 -27.77 -4.46
CA SER A 364 -9.12 -28.61 -4.67
C SER A 364 -8.83 -29.75 -5.64
N LYS A 365 -9.38 -30.93 -5.34
CA LYS A 365 -9.26 -32.14 -6.19
C LYS A 365 -10.29 -32.20 -7.33
N VAL A 366 -11.29 -31.35 -7.31
CA VAL A 366 -12.42 -31.33 -8.24
C VAL A 366 -12.50 -29.95 -8.89
N GLU A 367 -12.73 -29.91 -10.20
CA GLU A 367 -12.91 -28.65 -10.94
C GLU A 367 -14.15 -27.89 -10.43
N GLN A 368 -13.99 -26.59 -10.19
CA GLN A 368 -15.04 -25.76 -9.61
C GLN A 368 -15.76 -24.98 -10.71
N CYS A 369 -17.09 -24.91 -10.62
CA CYS A 369 -17.86 -24.11 -11.55
C CYS A 369 -17.69 -22.61 -11.27
N SER A 370 -18.01 -21.77 -12.26
CA SER A 370 -17.88 -20.30 -12.16
C SER A 370 -18.64 -19.72 -10.96
N GLU A 371 -19.84 -20.26 -10.66
CA GLU A 371 -20.64 -19.82 -9.52
C GLU A 371 -19.98 -20.09 -8.18
N GLN A 372 -19.33 -21.24 -8.01
CA GLN A 372 -18.58 -21.59 -6.79
C GLN A 372 -17.41 -20.64 -6.60
N LYS A 373 -16.62 -20.39 -7.66
CA LYS A 373 -15.51 -19.44 -7.63
C LYS A 373 -15.99 -18.04 -7.23
N MET A 374 -17.11 -17.57 -7.77
CA MET A 374 -17.71 -16.28 -7.40
C MET A 374 -18.20 -16.23 -5.94
N LYS A 375 -18.86 -17.28 -5.45
CA LYS A 375 -19.32 -17.37 -4.06
C LYS A 375 -18.14 -17.28 -3.08
N VAL A 376 -17.07 -18.03 -3.35
CA VAL A 376 -15.85 -17.99 -2.53
C VAL A 376 -15.17 -16.62 -2.62
N ALA A 377 -15.05 -16.03 -3.82
CA ALA A 377 -14.48 -14.69 -3.98
C ALA A 377 -15.17 -13.65 -3.09
N ARG A 378 -16.49 -13.66 -3.08
CA ARG A 378 -17.30 -12.74 -2.27
C ARG A 378 -17.19 -13.04 -0.78
N LEU A 379 -17.24 -14.31 -0.39
CA LEU A 379 -17.15 -14.73 1.02
C LEU A 379 -15.82 -14.32 1.65
N VAL A 380 -14.71 -14.47 0.93
CA VAL A 380 -13.37 -14.13 1.46
C VAL A 380 -13.22 -12.64 1.73
N ILE A 381 -13.82 -11.75 0.94
CA ILE A 381 -13.82 -10.30 1.22
C ILE A 381 -14.50 -10.01 2.56
N ILE A 382 -15.64 -10.65 2.84
CA ILE A 382 -16.35 -10.47 4.11
C ILE A 382 -15.52 -11.01 5.27
N ILE A 383 -14.98 -12.22 5.14
CA ILE A 383 -14.17 -12.85 6.20
C ILE A 383 -12.93 -12.01 6.51
N ALA A 384 -12.15 -11.64 5.48
CA ALA A 384 -10.96 -10.81 5.66
C ALA A 384 -11.31 -9.44 6.25
N GLY A 385 -12.39 -8.82 5.78
CA GLY A 385 -12.88 -7.55 6.29
C GLY A 385 -13.28 -7.60 7.76
N VAL A 386 -13.99 -8.65 8.18
CA VAL A 386 -14.37 -8.87 9.58
C VAL A 386 -13.13 -9.10 10.44
N PHE A 387 -12.20 -9.97 10.03
CA PHE A 387 -10.97 -10.20 10.80
C PHE A 387 -10.14 -8.93 10.96
N SER A 388 -9.94 -8.16 9.89
CA SER A 388 -9.22 -6.89 9.99
C SER A 388 -9.95 -5.85 10.84
N SER A 389 -11.29 -5.79 10.77
CA SER A 389 -12.07 -4.85 11.61
C SER A 389 -12.01 -5.23 13.09
N LEU A 390 -12.09 -6.52 13.42
CA LEU A 390 -11.93 -7.01 14.79
C LEU A 390 -10.52 -6.74 15.33
N ALA A 391 -9.50 -6.94 14.49
CA ALA A 391 -8.13 -6.57 14.84
C ALA A 391 -8.00 -5.07 15.11
N THR A 392 -8.59 -4.21 14.26
CA THR A 392 -8.61 -2.76 14.52
C THR A 392 -9.33 -2.40 15.82
N ILE A 393 -10.50 -2.99 16.08
CA ILE A 393 -11.23 -2.72 17.33
C ILE A 393 -10.36 -3.09 18.54
N TRP A 394 -9.68 -4.23 18.48
CA TRP A 394 -8.73 -4.61 19.52
C TRP A 394 -7.62 -3.57 19.69
N LEU A 395 -6.99 -3.09 18.61
CA LEU A 395 -5.97 -2.03 18.66
C LEU A 395 -6.48 -0.73 19.27
N VAL A 396 -7.68 -0.30 18.88
CA VAL A 396 -8.30 0.94 19.38
C VAL A 396 -8.61 0.86 20.88
N LEU A 397 -8.96 -0.34 21.38
CA LEU A 397 -9.30 -0.55 22.78
C LEU A 397 -8.09 -0.85 23.67
N SER A 398 -6.99 -1.37 23.12
CA SER A 398 -5.80 -1.73 23.89
C SER A 398 -4.82 -0.57 24.11
N ASP A 399 -4.87 0.49 23.31
CA ASP A 399 -4.00 1.69 23.39
C ASP A 399 -2.49 1.39 23.30
N GLU A 400 -2.13 0.23 22.76
CA GLU A 400 -0.75 -0.28 22.74
C GLU A 400 0.05 0.28 21.55
N SER A 401 0.99 1.17 21.83
CA SER A 401 1.94 1.69 20.83
C SER A 401 2.89 0.61 20.29
N GLU A 402 3.13 -0.47 21.04
CA GLU A 402 4.05 -1.55 20.67
C GLU A 402 3.59 -2.36 19.44
N ILE A 403 2.32 -2.26 19.05
CA ILE A 403 1.76 -3.09 17.97
C ILE A 403 2.15 -2.58 16.58
N TRP A 404 2.47 -1.29 16.46
CA TRP A 404 3.06 -0.75 15.22
C TRP A 404 4.43 -1.38 14.95
N ASP A 405 5.25 -1.59 15.98
CA ASP A 405 6.56 -2.24 15.84
C ASP A 405 6.45 -3.75 15.58
N ALA A 406 5.38 -4.38 16.07
CA ALA A 406 5.02 -5.75 15.70
C ALA A 406 4.52 -5.85 14.23
N PHE A 407 3.82 -4.85 13.71
CA PHE A 407 3.45 -4.82 12.29
C PHE A 407 4.67 -4.66 11.38
N ASN A 408 5.62 -3.78 11.75
CA ASN A 408 6.87 -3.59 11.01
C ASN A 408 7.75 -4.86 11.00
N SER A 409 7.70 -5.68 12.06
CA SER A 409 8.38 -6.98 12.08
C SER A 409 7.77 -7.96 11.05
N LEU A 410 6.45 -7.89 10.84
CA LEU A 410 5.72 -8.71 9.88
C LEU A 410 6.08 -8.36 8.42
N ILE A 411 6.33 -7.08 8.11
CA ILE A 411 6.79 -6.61 6.79
C ILE A 411 8.09 -7.31 6.39
N GLY A 412 9.09 -7.29 7.28
CA GLY A 412 10.38 -7.91 7.01
C GLY A 412 10.28 -9.42 6.83
N LEU A 413 9.54 -10.07 7.73
CA LEU A 413 9.46 -11.53 7.82
C LEU A 413 8.69 -12.16 6.67
N MET A 414 7.70 -11.45 6.13
CA MET A 414 6.81 -11.95 5.07
C MET A 414 7.12 -11.35 3.70
N GLY A 415 7.46 -10.05 3.65
CA GLY A 415 7.68 -9.30 2.42
C GLY A 415 9.05 -9.53 1.76
N GLY A 416 10.11 -9.57 2.57
CA GLY A 416 11.49 -9.79 2.09
C GLY A 416 11.66 -11.12 1.34
N PRO A 417 11.40 -12.28 1.97
CA PRO A 417 11.55 -13.57 1.32
C PRO A 417 10.66 -13.72 0.07
N MET A 418 9.44 -13.19 0.11
CA MET A 418 8.54 -13.19 -1.04
C MET A 418 9.14 -12.42 -2.23
N THR A 419 9.70 -11.24 -1.98
CA THR A 419 10.37 -10.43 -3.00
C THR A 419 11.60 -11.14 -3.57
N GLY A 420 12.38 -11.76 -2.69
CA GLY A 420 13.55 -12.54 -3.08
C GLY A 420 13.23 -13.71 -4.01
N LEU A 421 12.07 -14.37 -3.85
CA LEU A 421 11.62 -15.44 -4.76
C LEU A 421 11.37 -14.94 -6.17
N PHE A 422 10.71 -13.78 -6.29
CA PHE A 422 10.47 -13.14 -7.58
C PHE A 422 11.78 -12.73 -8.25
N MET A 423 12.69 -12.08 -7.52
CA MET A 423 14.03 -11.73 -8.01
C MET A 423 14.82 -12.96 -8.46
N LEU A 424 14.85 -14.01 -7.63
CA LEU A 424 15.53 -15.27 -7.94
C LEU A 424 14.96 -15.92 -9.20
N GLY A 425 13.63 -15.99 -9.31
CA GLY A 425 12.96 -16.64 -10.43
C GLY A 425 13.22 -15.92 -11.77
N ILE A 426 13.17 -14.59 -11.75
CA ILE A 426 13.29 -13.74 -12.94
C ILE A 426 14.76 -13.62 -13.40
N PHE A 427 15.69 -13.40 -12.47
CA PHE A 427 17.07 -13.04 -12.82
C PHE A 427 18.06 -14.21 -12.75
N VAL A 428 17.74 -15.30 -12.06
CA VAL A 428 18.66 -16.44 -11.88
C VAL A 428 18.14 -17.67 -12.65
N LYS A 429 18.58 -17.81 -13.90
CA LYS A 429 18.15 -18.91 -14.79
C LYS A 429 18.37 -20.31 -14.22
N ARG A 430 19.46 -20.51 -13.46
CA ARG A 430 19.82 -21.82 -12.88
C ARG A 430 19.03 -22.18 -11.62
N ALA A 431 18.35 -21.22 -10.98
CA ALA A 431 17.60 -21.47 -9.76
C ALA A 431 16.46 -22.46 -10.01
N ASN A 432 16.18 -23.32 -9.04
CA ASN A 432 15.18 -24.39 -9.15
C ASN A 432 14.36 -24.47 -7.85
N ALA A 433 13.37 -25.36 -7.83
CA ALA A 433 12.43 -25.44 -6.70
C ALA A 433 13.11 -25.76 -5.36
N GLY A 434 14.11 -26.65 -5.36
CA GLY A 434 14.87 -26.98 -4.15
C GLY A 434 15.67 -25.79 -3.64
N SER A 435 16.35 -25.07 -4.54
CA SER A 435 17.15 -23.91 -4.15
C SER A 435 16.31 -22.72 -3.68
N ALA A 436 15.12 -22.52 -4.28
CA ALA A 436 14.16 -21.53 -3.83
C ALA A 436 13.68 -21.81 -2.39
N VAL A 437 13.35 -23.06 -2.06
CA VAL A 437 12.94 -23.45 -0.70
C VAL A 437 14.07 -23.28 0.31
N ALA A 438 15.30 -23.67 -0.05
CA ALA A 438 16.47 -23.40 0.80
C ALA A 438 16.63 -21.88 1.06
N GLY A 439 16.44 -21.07 0.03
CA GLY A 439 16.44 -19.61 0.14
C GLY A 439 15.38 -19.07 1.10
N ILE A 440 14.14 -19.57 1.02
CA ILE A 440 13.04 -19.18 1.93
C ILE A 440 13.42 -19.48 3.39
N ILE A 441 13.89 -20.70 3.66
CA ILE A 441 14.22 -21.14 5.03
C ILE A 441 15.30 -20.25 5.64
N VAL A 442 16.40 -20.02 4.90
CA VAL A 442 17.50 -19.17 5.39
C VAL A 442 17.05 -17.73 5.54
N SER A 443 16.21 -17.24 4.63
CA SER A 443 15.66 -15.88 4.69
C SER A 443 14.82 -15.64 5.95
N ILE A 444 13.91 -16.58 6.30
CA ILE A 444 13.12 -16.49 7.53
C ILE A 444 14.03 -16.45 8.76
N ILE A 445 15.03 -17.33 8.83
CA ILE A 445 15.99 -17.37 9.95
C ILE A 445 16.78 -16.05 10.03
N ALA A 446 17.26 -15.54 8.91
CA ALA A 446 18.05 -14.32 8.86
C ALA A 446 17.25 -13.08 9.28
N VAL A 447 15.99 -12.97 8.85
CA VAL A 447 15.12 -11.86 9.24
C VAL A 447 14.71 -11.95 10.71
N LEU A 448 14.42 -13.16 11.22
CA LEU A 448 14.16 -13.37 12.65
C LEU A 448 15.37 -12.98 13.51
N ALA A 449 16.57 -13.39 13.10
CA ALA A 449 17.82 -13.02 13.78
C ALA A 449 18.04 -11.49 13.74
N ALA A 450 17.82 -10.85 12.60
CA ALA A 450 17.93 -9.40 12.48
C ALA A 450 16.91 -8.66 13.36
N ARG A 451 15.66 -9.12 13.43
CA ARG A 451 14.60 -8.43 14.18
C ARG A 451 14.68 -8.63 15.69
N TYR A 452 14.97 -9.85 16.14
CA TYR A 452 14.88 -10.22 17.56
C TYR A 452 16.25 -10.40 18.23
N GLY A 453 17.32 -10.50 17.45
CA GLY A 453 18.68 -10.69 17.95
C GLY A 453 19.64 -9.56 17.62
N SER A 454 19.15 -8.42 17.12
CA SER A 454 20.00 -7.26 16.79
C SER A 454 19.25 -5.93 16.85
N ASP A 455 20.01 -4.83 16.91
CA ASP A 455 19.49 -3.46 16.84
C ASP A 455 19.43 -2.91 15.41
N LEU A 456 19.45 -3.79 14.40
CA LEU A 456 19.42 -3.39 13.00
C LEU A 456 18.16 -2.58 12.70
N ASN A 457 18.36 -1.47 11.99
CA ASN A 457 17.29 -0.63 11.50
C ASN A 457 16.29 -1.44 10.65
N PHE A 458 14.99 -1.15 10.80
CA PHE A 458 13.93 -1.87 10.12
C PHE A 458 14.03 -1.87 8.58
N PHE A 459 14.68 -0.86 8.00
CA PHE A 459 14.93 -0.81 6.55
C PHE A 459 15.77 -1.99 6.05
N PHE A 460 16.58 -2.62 6.90
CA PHE A 460 17.37 -3.79 6.51
C PHE A 460 16.57 -5.08 6.42
N TYR A 461 15.39 -5.19 7.05
CA TYR A 461 14.69 -6.47 7.14
C TYR A 461 14.24 -6.98 5.77
N GLY A 462 13.69 -6.10 4.93
CA GLY A 462 13.31 -6.44 3.56
C GLY A 462 14.52 -6.81 2.68
N VAL A 463 15.64 -6.11 2.88
CA VAL A 463 16.90 -6.31 2.16
C VAL A 463 17.49 -7.68 2.49
N ILE A 464 17.63 -7.97 3.78
CA ILE A 464 18.11 -9.25 4.30
C ILE A 464 17.21 -10.37 3.77
N GLY A 465 15.90 -10.23 3.92
CA GLY A 465 14.95 -11.24 3.47
C GLY A 465 15.09 -11.54 1.98
N ALA A 466 15.07 -10.52 1.12
CA ALA A 466 15.15 -10.70 -0.32
C ALA A 466 16.52 -11.25 -0.76
N MET A 467 17.62 -10.67 -0.26
CA MET A 467 18.97 -11.07 -0.65
C MET A 467 19.35 -12.44 -0.11
N SER A 468 18.86 -12.86 1.06
CA SER A 468 19.04 -14.23 1.54
C SER A 468 18.43 -15.25 0.58
N VAL A 469 17.22 -15.02 0.05
CA VAL A 469 16.63 -15.92 -0.96
C VAL A 469 17.45 -15.93 -2.23
N VAL A 470 17.85 -14.75 -2.73
CA VAL A 470 18.62 -14.65 -3.99
C VAL A 470 19.98 -15.33 -3.85
N ILE A 471 20.74 -15.04 -2.80
CA ILE A 471 22.09 -15.56 -2.60
C ILE A 471 22.03 -17.08 -2.38
N ILE A 472 21.23 -17.54 -1.41
CA ILE A 472 21.13 -18.96 -1.07
C ILE A 472 20.53 -19.76 -2.22
N GLY A 473 19.49 -19.23 -2.88
CA GLY A 473 18.87 -19.87 -4.03
C GLY A 473 19.78 -19.95 -5.25
N THR A 474 20.76 -19.05 -5.37
CA THR A 474 21.78 -19.09 -6.43
C THR A 474 22.86 -20.11 -6.12
N ILE A 475 23.45 -20.07 -4.92
CA ILE A 475 24.57 -20.96 -4.55
C ILE A 475 24.13 -22.42 -4.42
N THR A 476 22.88 -22.67 -3.99
CA THR A 476 22.39 -24.04 -3.76
C THR A 476 21.76 -24.69 -5.00
N ALA A 477 21.56 -23.93 -6.08
CA ALA A 477 20.96 -24.44 -7.32
C ALA A 477 21.62 -25.73 -7.86
N PRO A 478 22.97 -25.88 -7.87
CA PRO A 478 23.61 -27.11 -8.38
C PRO A 478 23.33 -28.38 -7.58
N PHE A 479 22.82 -28.28 -6.34
CA PHE A 479 22.56 -29.45 -5.48
C PHE A 479 21.18 -30.08 -5.71
N PHE A 480 20.36 -29.51 -6.60
CA PHE A 480 19.00 -29.95 -6.86
C PHE A 480 18.77 -30.22 -8.34
N SER A 481 17.62 -30.80 -8.67
CA SER A 481 17.19 -31.04 -10.05
C SER A 481 17.23 -29.77 -10.90
N ALA A 482 17.49 -29.93 -12.20
CA ALA A 482 17.57 -28.82 -13.14
C ALA A 482 16.35 -27.87 -13.08
N ALA A 483 16.60 -26.60 -13.36
CA ALA A 483 15.57 -25.57 -13.37
C ALA A 483 14.51 -25.85 -14.44
N LYS A 484 13.25 -25.54 -14.13
CA LYS A 484 12.19 -25.47 -15.15
C LYS A 484 12.50 -24.33 -16.10
N GLN A 485 12.40 -24.58 -17.40
CA GLN A 485 12.53 -23.56 -18.43
C GLN A 485 11.15 -22.97 -18.69
N ILE A 486 10.95 -21.68 -18.38
CA ILE A 486 9.79 -20.93 -18.84
C ILE A 486 10.25 -20.14 -20.06
N SER A 487 9.89 -20.61 -21.25
CA SER A 487 9.96 -19.76 -22.44
C SER A 487 8.73 -18.85 -22.47
N LEU A 488 8.95 -17.57 -22.78
CA LEU A 488 7.87 -16.65 -23.11
C LEU A 488 7.50 -16.72 -24.60
N ASP A 489 8.05 -17.65 -25.39
CA ASP A 489 7.63 -17.83 -26.78
C ASP A 489 6.21 -18.40 -26.86
N ASP A 490 5.42 -17.85 -27.79
CA ASP A 490 3.98 -18.12 -27.90
C ASP A 490 3.65 -19.59 -28.28
N SER A 491 4.65 -20.41 -28.65
CA SER A 491 4.49 -21.79 -29.08
C SER A 491 4.33 -22.81 -27.94
N GLU A 492 4.86 -22.57 -26.74
CA GLU A 492 4.81 -23.54 -25.63
C GLU A 492 3.60 -23.39 -24.70
N ILE A 493 2.98 -22.21 -24.64
CA ILE A 493 1.87 -21.93 -23.72
C ILE A 493 0.58 -22.66 -24.13
N SER A 494 0.45 -23.06 -25.40
CA SER A 494 -0.70 -23.84 -25.90
C SER A 494 -0.73 -25.30 -25.45
N ARG A 495 0.33 -25.82 -24.82
CA ARG A 495 0.42 -27.23 -24.41
C ARG A 495 0.00 -27.51 -22.96
N ASN A 496 -0.17 -26.47 -22.14
CA ASN A 496 -0.50 -26.60 -20.70
C ASN A 496 -1.77 -25.83 -20.28
N SER A 497 -2.58 -25.35 -21.24
CA SER A 497 -3.89 -24.73 -20.98
C SER A 497 -5.02 -25.74 -20.98
#